data_AF-A0A351RSA0-F1
#
_entry.id   AF-A0A351RSA0-F1
#
_cell.length_a   1.000
_cell.length_b   1.000
_cell.length_c   1.000
_cell.angle_alpha   90.00
_cell.angle_beta   90.00
_cell.angle_gamma   90.00
#
_symmetry.space_group_name_H-M   'P 1'
#
loop_
_entity.id
_entity.type
_entity.pdbx_description
1 polymer ?
#
loop_
_entity_poly.entity_id
_entity_poly.type
_entity_poly.pdbx_seq_one_letter_code
_entity_poly.pdbx_strand_id
1 'polypeptide(L)'
;LLALTAALVAACFVKAFGITFLGHWRGHHHPPLQKMGLEVNWPMRLGMILPALMCLILGILPTMVIEWMDKISDELVGGKIATTAGAFGWLWLTPVAHERASYSGAIVFLWIIVVVILVYILLHSRKTAIHRMPLWDCGFEKITHRMQYNATSFSMPIRKIFGFLFNIREQVRLSISTRHPSFPNRLYYRLRIRDRFWGWIYKPISESSYWISRKFGRLQQGYIHIYLIYSFITIIILLIFAR
;
A
#
# COMPACT_ATOMS: atom_id res chain seq x y z
N LEU A 1 5.40 12.97 11.04
CA LEU A 1 5.50 12.08 9.87
C LEU A 1 4.99 10.68 10.16
N LEU A 2 5.49 9.97 11.18
CA LEU A 2 5.08 8.60 11.53
C LEU A 2 3.56 8.41 11.74
N ALA A 3 2.91 9.33 12.46
CA ALA A 3 1.45 9.26 12.66
C ALA A 3 0.67 9.37 11.35
N LEU A 4 1.09 10.28 10.46
CA LEU A 4 0.46 10.46 9.15
C LEU A 4 0.65 9.23 8.26
N THR A 5 1.86 8.66 8.23
CA THR A 5 2.14 7.44 7.46
C THR A 5 1.35 6.25 7.99
N ALA A 6 1.27 6.08 9.31
CA ALA A 6 0.47 5.02 9.94
C ALA A 6 -1.03 5.17 9.59
N ALA A 7 -1.57 6.38 9.65
CA ALA A 7 -2.96 6.65 9.28
C ALA A 7 -3.25 6.35 7.79
N LEU A 8 -2.35 6.74 6.88
CA LEU A 8 -2.50 6.45 5.45
C LEU A 8 -2.40 4.94 5.15
N VAL A 9 -1.50 4.23 5.82
CA VAL A 9 -1.37 2.77 5.72
C VAL A 9 -2.65 2.08 6.21
N ALA A 10 -3.18 2.49 7.35
CA ALA A 10 -4.46 1.97 7.87
C ALA A 10 -5.61 2.22 6.87
N ALA A 11 -5.73 3.43 6.32
CA ALA A 11 -6.73 3.74 5.30
C ALA A 11 -6.56 2.89 4.02
N CYS A 12 -5.32 2.56 3.64
CA CYS A 12 -5.03 1.67 2.51
C CYS A 12 -5.51 0.23 2.78
N PHE A 13 -5.24 -0.30 3.97
CA PHE A 13 -5.69 -1.65 4.33
C PHE A 13 -7.21 -1.75 4.47
N VAL A 14 -7.87 -0.74 5.08
CA VAL A 14 -9.34 -0.67 5.13
C VAL A 14 -9.93 -0.65 3.73
N LYS A 15 -9.35 0.15 2.82
CA LYS A 15 -9.75 0.18 1.40
C LYS A 15 -9.57 -1.18 0.74
N ALA A 16 -8.39 -1.80 0.88
CA ALA A 16 -8.07 -3.05 0.23
C ALA A 16 -9.07 -4.12 0.68
N PHE A 17 -9.19 -4.33 1.99
CA PHE A 17 -10.09 -5.33 2.55
C PHE A 17 -11.57 -5.04 2.25
N GLY A 18 -12.00 -3.79 2.46
CA GLY A 18 -13.37 -3.34 2.25
C GLY A 18 -13.87 -3.52 0.82
N ILE A 19 -13.02 -3.26 -0.16
CA ILE A 19 -13.44 -3.24 -1.57
C ILE A 19 -13.30 -4.62 -2.22
N THR A 20 -12.37 -5.45 -1.76
CA THR A 20 -12.20 -6.81 -2.30
C THR A 20 -13.11 -7.84 -1.66
N PHE A 21 -13.35 -7.78 -0.34
CA PHE A 21 -14.03 -8.86 0.40
C PHE A 21 -15.45 -8.51 0.87
N LEU A 22 -15.76 -7.23 1.14
CA LEU A 22 -17.06 -6.81 1.67
C LEU A 22 -18.06 -6.35 0.58
N GLY A 23 -17.62 -6.29 -0.67
CA GLY A 23 -18.45 -5.89 -1.82
C GLY A 23 -19.17 -7.04 -2.52
N HIS A 24 -20.12 -6.70 -3.38
CA HIS A 24 -20.74 -7.68 -4.28
C HIS A 24 -19.87 -7.92 -5.52
N TRP A 25 -19.97 -9.12 -6.10
CA TRP A 25 -19.31 -9.47 -7.36
C TRP A 25 -19.67 -8.54 -8.52
N ARG A 26 -18.67 -8.12 -9.31
CA ARG A 26 -18.84 -7.22 -10.48
C ARG A 26 -18.36 -7.84 -11.79
N GLY A 27 -17.91 -9.10 -11.77
CA GLY A 27 -17.35 -9.78 -12.93
C GLY A 27 -18.43 -10.10 -13.98
N HIS A 28 -18.00 -10.21 -15.24
CA HIS A 28 -18.88 -10.57 -16.36
C HIS A 28 -19.17 -12.08 -16.41
N HIS A 29 -18.36 -12.89 -15.72
CA HIS A 29 -18.54 -14.33 -15.58
C HIS A 29 -19.33 -14.63 -14.30
N HIS A 30 -20.10 -15.72 -14.31
CA HIS A 30 -20.68 -16.30 -13.09
C HIS A 30 -19.59 -16.40 -12.02
N PRO A 31 -19.90 -16.13 -10.74
CA PRO A 31 -18.92 -16.22 -9.67
C PRO A 31 -18.24 -17.59 -9.73
N PRO A 32 -16.94 -17.68 -10.04
CA PRO A 32 -16.27 -18.96 -10.30
C PRO A 32 -16.20 -19.86 -9.06
N LEU A 33 -16.59 -19.34 -7.90
CA LEU A 33 -16.42 -19.98 -6.60
C LEU A 33 -17.53 -20.97 -6.22
N GLN A 34 -18.71 -20.92 -6.85
CA GLN A 34 -19.82 -21.78 -6.43
C GLN A 34 -19.92 -23.11 -7.18
N LYS A 35 -19.27 -23.26 -8.34
CA LYS A 35 -19.39 -24.48 -9.17
C LYS A 35 -18.16 -25.37 -9.23
N MET A 36 -16.98 -24.95 -8.73
CA MET A 36 -15.75 -25.74 -8.90
C MET A 36 -14.90 -25.96 -7.65
N GLY A 37 -15.25 -25.44 -6.46
CA GLY A 37 -14.58 -25.83 -5.21
C GLY A 37 -13.05 -25.64 -5.16
N LEU A 38 -12.48 -24.88 -6.10
CA LEU A 38 -11.05 -24.59 -6.19
C LEU A 38 -10.72 -23.50 -5.16
N GLU A 39 -10.83 -23.87 -3.88
CA GLU A 39 -10.19 -23.10 -2.84
C GLU A 39 -8.67 -23.12 -3.00
N VAL A 40 -8.00 -22.16 -2.38
CA VAL A 40 -6.54 -22.04 -2.43
C VAL A 40 -5.89 -23.35 -1.95
N ASN A 41 -4.98 -23.90 -2.76
CA ASN A 41 -4.21 -25.09 -2.43
C ASN A 41 -3.39 -24.90 -1.14
N TRP A 42 -3.21 -25.98 -0.37
CA TRP A 42 -2.43 -26.00 0.88
C TRP A 42 -1.05 -25.31 0.82
N PRO A 43 -0.17 -25.55 -0.18
CA PRO A 43 1.13 -24.86 -0.23
C PRO A 43 1.00 -23.33 -0.29
N MET A 44 -0.02 -22.81 -0.99
CA MET A 44 -0.26 -21.37 -1.08
C MET A 44 -0.84 -20.82 0.24
N ARG A 45 -1.64 -21.61 0.98
CA ARG A 45 -2.08 -21.24 2.34
C ARG A 45 -0.90 -21.17 3.31
N LEU A 46 0.01 -22.14 3.29
CA LEU A 46 1.23 -22.12 4.12
C LEU A 46 2.07 -20.87 3.84
N GLY A 47 2.22 -20.51 2.55
CA GLY A 47 2.90 -19.28 2.15
C GLY A 47 2.25 -17.99 2.67
N MET A 48 0.95 -18.00 2.99
CA MET A 48 0.25 -16.87 3.61
C MET A 48 0.26 -16.90 5.13
N ILE A 49 0.13 -18.09 5.73
CA ILE A 49 0.11 -18.30 7.18
C ILE A 49 1.47 -17.95 7.79
N LEU A 50 2.57 -18.36 7.14
CA LEU A 50 3.92 -18.10 7.64
C LEU A 50 4.20 -16.60 7.88
N PRO A 51 4.06 -15.69 6.90
CA PRO A 51 4.28 -14.26 7.13
C PRO A 51 3.24 -13.67 8.11
N ALA A 52 1.99 -14.16 8.11
CA ALA A 52 0.99 -13.70 9.07
C ALA A 52 1.37 -14.01 10.52
N LEU A 53 1.86 -15.23 10.79
CA LEU A 53 2.36 -15.62 12.10
C LEU A 53 3.60 -14.82 12.48
N MET A 54 4.53 -14.58 11.54
CA MET A 54 5.70 -13.74 11.80
C MET A 54 5.29 -12.32 12.19
N CYS A 55 4.33 -11.71 11.48
CA CYS A 55 3.81 -10.39 11.86
C CYS A 55 3.21 -10.36 13.27
N LEU A 56 2.50 -11.42 13.67
CA LEU A 56 1.96 -11.54 15.04
C LEU A 56 3.08 -11.68 16.08
N ILE A 57 4.06 -12.54 15.84
CA ILE A 57 5.19 -12.76 16.75
C ILE A 57 5.98 -11.46 16.94
N LEU A 58 6.31 -10.77 15.85
CA LEU A 58 7.03 -9.49 15.89
C LEU A 58 6.24 -8.40 16.63
N GLY A 59 4.91 -8.40 16.53
CA GLY A 59 4.05 -7.43 17.22
C GLY A 59 3.82 -7.73 18.71
N ILE A 60 3.72 -9.02 19.07
CA ILE A 60 3.46 -9.47 20.45
C ILE A 60 4.74 -9.44 21.28
N LEU A 61 5.89 -9.81 20.68
CA LEU A 61 7.21 -9.92 21.33
C LEU A 61 8.23 -8.95 20.72
N PRO A 62 7.99 -7.62 20.74
CA PRO A 62 8.87 -6.66 20.09
C PRO A 62 10.25 -6.57 20.76
N THR A 63 10.34 -6.77 22.07
CA THR A 63 11.58 -6.71 22.88
C THR A 63 12.61 -7.73 22.42
N MET A 64 12.22 -8.98 22.22
CA MET A 64 13.11 -10.06 21.75
C MET A 64 13.69 -9.76 20.37
N VAL A 65 12.90 -9.16 19.49
CA VAL A 65 13.34 -8.76 18.15
C VAL A 65 14.33 -7.61 18.23
N ILE A 66 14.04 -6.62 19.08
CA ILE A 66 14.91 -5.46 19.30
C ILE A 66 16.26 -5.90 19.86
N GLU A 67 16.29 -6.81 20.85
CA GLU A 67 17.53 -7.39 21.39
C GLU A 67 18.37 -8.09 20.31
N TRP A 68 17.73 -8.82 19.39
CA TRP A 68 18.44 -9.48 18.31
C TRP A 68 19.01 -8.48 17.30
N MET A 69 18.26 -7.42 16.99
CA MET A 69 18.71 -6.32 16.12
C MET A 69 19.76 -5.41 16.77
N ASP A 70 19.82 -5.37 18.10
CA ASP A 70 20.74 -4.51 18.86
C ASP A 70 22.20 -4.88 18.59
N LYS A 71 22.50 -6.16 18.31
CA LYS A 71 23.86 -6.60 17.93
C LYS A 71 24.39 -5.85 16.71
N ILE A 72 23.52 -5.61 15.73
CA ILE A 72 23.87 -4.90 14.50
C ILE A 72 24.05 -3.40 14.80
N SER A 73 23.21 -2.84 15.66
CA SER A 73 23.27 -1.41 16.02
C SER A 73 24.49 -1.09 16.88
N ASP A 74 24.88 -2.01 17.77
CA ASP A 74 26.09 -1.92 18.59
C ASP A 74 27.35 -1.91 17.71
N GLU A 75 27.41 -2.79 16.70
CA GLU A 75 28.57 -2.88 15.81
C GLU A 75 28.69 -1.69 14.84
N LEU A 76 27.57 -1.17 14.32
CA LEU A 76 27.61 -0.06 13.35
C LEU A 76 27.64 1.33 13.98
N VAL A 77 26.97 1.52 15.12
CA VAL A 77 26.71 2.85 15.71
C VAL A 77 27.23 2.96 17.14
N GLY A 78 27.67 1.86 17.76
CA GLY A 78 28.15 1.85 19.16
C GLY A 78 27.06 2.13 20.19
N GLY A 79 25.78 1.96 19.81
CA GLY A 79 24.63 2.31 20.61
C GLY A 79 23.66 1.14 20.79
N LYS A 80 23.21 0.93 22.03
CA LYS A 80 22.22 -0.09 22.41
C LYS A 80 20.89 0.54 22.75
N ILE A 81 19.82 0.05 22.12
CA ILE A 81 18.44 0.46 22.38
C ILE A 81 17.79 -0.54 23.35
N ALA A 82 18.22 -1.80 23.35
CA ALA A 82 17.61 -2.85 24.17
C ALA A 82 17.70 -2.57 25.69
N THR A 83 18.77 -1.92 26.15
CA THR A 83 18.98 -1.57 27.56
C THR A 83 17.93 -0.61 28.12
N THR A 84 17.41 0.29 27.28
CA THR A 84 16.32 1.19 27.64
C THR A 84 14.96 0.57 27.34
N ALA A 85 14.82 -0.13 26.21
CA ALA A 85 13.54 -0.70 25.75
C ALA A 85 13.01 -1.85 26.62
N GLY A 86 13.90 -2.69 27.19
CA GLY A 86 13.56 -3.87 27.99
C GLY A 86 13.79 -3.71 29.50
N ALA A 87 14.02 -2.49 30.00
CA ALA A 87 14.40 -2.23 31.39
C ALA A 87 13.39 -2.77 32.44
N PHE A 88 12.13 -2.95 32.05
CA PHE A 88 11.03 -3.47 32.91
C PHE A 88 10.61 -4.91 32.54
N GLY A 89 11.46 -5.63 31.80
CA GLY A 89 11.28 -7.02 31.42
C GLY A 89 10.79 -7.22 29.99
N TRP A 90 10.88 -8.47 29.50
CA TRP A 90 10.56 -8.87 28.12
C TRP A 90 9.14 -8.50 27.66
N LEU A 91 8.21 -8.30 28.58
CA LEU A 91 6.81 -8.03 28.26
C LEU A 91 6.54 -6.54 27.99
N TRP A 92 7.37 -5.64 28.49
CA TRP A 92 7.16 -4.19 28.46
C TRP A 92 8.13 -3.52 27.50
N LEU A 93 7.60 -2.68 26.60
CA LEU A 93 8.39 -1.85 25.71
C LEU A 93 8.40 -0.42 26.24
N THR A 94 9.61 0.10 26.51
CA THR A 94 9.86 1.46 27.02
C THR A 94 10.73 2.24 26.03
N PRO A 95 10.15 2.76 24.95
CA PRO A 95 10.91 3.17 23.76
C PRO A 95 11.79 4.42 23.91
N VAL A 96 11.51 5.35 24.85
CA VAL A 96 12.28 6.61 24.95
C VAL A 96 12.34 7.18 26.38
N ALA A 97 11.22 7.18 27.13
CA ALA A 97 11.15 7.62 28.53
C ALA A 97 9.86 7.09 29.18
N HIS A 98 9.92 6.73 30.47
CA HIS A 98 8.77 6.21 31.25
C HIS A 98 7.54 7.11 31.21
N GLU A 99 7.75 8.43 31.11
CA GLU A 99 6.71 9.44 31.13
C GLU A 99 5.94 9.59 29.81
N ARG A 100 6.47 9.08 28.68
CA ARG A 100 5.95 9.39 27.34
C ARG A 100 5.11 8.27 26.73
N ALA A 101 5.43 7.00 26.99
CA ALA A 101 4.59 5.84 26.71
C ALA A 101 5.33 4.55 27.07
N SER A 102 4.76 3.74 27.94
CA SER A 102 5.17 2.34 28.14
C SER A 102 3.98 1.46 27.74
N TYR A 103 4.18 0.51 26.83
CA TYR A 103 3.12 -0.42 26.47
C TYR A 103 3.68 -1.83 26.26
N SER A 104 2.83 -2.82 26.47
CA SER A 104 3.15 -4.22 26.21
C SER A 104 2.34 -4.70 25.02
N GLY A 105 3.03 -5.18 23.97
CA GLY A 105 2.38 -5.72 22.77
C GLY A 105 1.44 -6.89 23.11
N ALA A 106 1.89 -7.81 23.98
CA ALA A 106 1.10 -8.94 24.45
C ALA A 106 -0.13 -8.52 25.25
N ILE A 107 -0.01 -7.55 26.16
CA ILE A 107 -1.15 -7.07 26.96
C ILE A 107 -2.17 -6.36 26.07
N VAL A 108 -1.71 -5.51 25.13
CA VAL A 108 -2.60 -4.86 24.16
C VAL A 108 -3.33 -5.89 23.31
N PHE A 109 -2.62 -6.91 22.83
CA PHE A 109 -3.22 -8.00 22.05
C PHE A 109 -4.27 -8.79 22.87
N LEU A 110 -3.96 -9.12 24.12
CA LEU A 110 -4.89 -9.78 25.03
C LEU A 110 -6.14 -8.92 25.26
N TRP A 111 -5.98 -7.63 25.53
CA TRP A 111 -7.09 -6.70 25.69
C TRP A 111 -7.97 -6.62 24.44
N ILE A 112 -7.37 -6.59 23.24
CA ILE A 112 -8.12 -6.62 21.98
C ILE A 112 -8.96 -7.90 21.91
N ILE A 113 -8.38 -9.07 22.22
CA ILE A 113 -9.11 -10.35 22.24
C ILE A 113 -10.27 -10.31 23.24
N VAL A 114 -10.02 -9.85 24.46
CA VAL A 114 -11.04 -9.75 25.52
C VAL A 114 -12.18 -8.85 25.07
N VAL A 115 -11.88 -7.66 24.53
CA VAL A 115 -12.89 -6.73 24.02
C VAL A 115 -13.69 -7.35 22.88
N VAL A 116 -13.04 -8.01 21.92
CA VAL A 116 -13.72 -8.67 20.79
C VAL A 116 -14.64 -9.79 21.29
N ILE A 117 -14.17 -10.64 22.20
CA ILE A 117 -14.97 -11.73 22.78
C ILE A 117 -16.14 -11.17 23.58
N LEU A 118 -15.89 -10.17 24.43
CA LEU A 118 -16.93 -9.54 25.24
C LEU A 118 -17.99 -8.88 24.37
N VAL A 119 -17.59 -8.12 23.35
CA VAL A 119 -18.52 -7.52 22.38
C VAL A 119 -19.29 -8.61 21.63
N TYR A 120 -18.61 -9.67 21.18
CA TYR A 120 -19.26 -10.80 20.51
C TYR A 120 -20.33 -11.45 21.40
N ILE A 121 -19.98 -11.75 22.66
CA ILE A 121 -20.91 -12.32 23.64
C ILE A 121 -22.04 -11.34 23.91
N LEU A 122 -21.78 -10.05 24.16
CA LEU A 122 -22.86 -9.08 24.42
C LEU A 122 -23.84 -8.96 23.25
N LEU A 123 -23.33 -8.95 22.02
CA LEU A 123 -24.16 -8.85 20.81
C LEU A 123 -24.90 -10.16 20.49
N HIS A 124 -24.35 -11.32 20.84
CA HIS A 124 -24.93 -12.64 20.50
C HIS A 124 -25.54 -13.39 21.70
N SER A 125 -25.41 -12.88 22.92
CA SER A 125 -25.96 -13.49 24.15
C SER A 125 -27.48 -13.43 24.16
N ARG A 126 -28.05 -12.39 23.56
CA ARG A 126 -29.49 -12.34 23.29
C ARG A 126 -29.74 -13.14 22.03
N LYS A 127 -30.52 -14.23 22.13
CA LYS A 127 -31.12 -14.96 20.99
C LYS A 127 -32.17 -14.11 20.26
N THR A 128 -31.88 -12.84 20.03
CA THR A 128 -32.63 -12.01 19.11
C THR A 128 -32.53 -12.68 17.74
N ALA A 129 -33.66 -13.11 17.20
CA ALA A 129 -33.73 -13.65 15.85
C ALA A 129 -33.12 -12.62 14.90
N ILE A 130 -31.90 -12.87 14.42
CA ILE A 130 -31.22 -11.99 13.47
C ILE A 130 -32.05 -12.03 12.19
N HIS A 131 -32.91 -11.03 12.01
CA HIS A 131 -33.76 -10.94 10.85
C HIS A 131 -32.96 -10.31 9.71
N ARG A 132 -32.64 -11.11 8.70
CA ARG A 132 -31.93 -10.63 7.51
C ARG A 132 -32.93 -9.94 6.60
N MET A 133 -32.89 -8.61 6.57
CA MET A 133 -33.64 -7.79 5.61
C MET A 133 -32.76 -7.40 4.42
N PRO A 134 -33.37 -7.00 3.29
CA PRO A 134 -32.66 -6.33 2.21
C PRO A 134 -31.88 -5.11 2.74
N LEU A 135 -30.76 -4.78 2.09
CA LEU A 135 -30.01 -3.57 2.43
C LEU A 135 -30.90 -2.33 2.19
N TRP A 136 -30.70 -1.30 3.00
CA TRP A 136 -31.34 -0.01 2.78
C TRP A 136 -30.96 0.55 1.41
N ASP A 137 -31.95 0.67 0.54
CA ASP A 137 -31.82 1.06 -0.86
C ASP A 137 -32.07 2.56 -1.07
N CYS A 138 -32.18 3.37 -0.01
CA CYS A 138 -32.52 4.79 -0.09
C CYS A 138 -33.81 5.07 -0.90
N GLY A 139 -34.75 4.11 -0.96
CA GLY A 139 -35.99 4.22 -1.73
C GLY A 139 -35.87 3.80 -3.20
N PHE A 140 -34.78 3.15 -3.60
CA PHE A 140 -34.65 2.56 -4.95
C PHE A 140 -35.23 1.14 -4.99
N GLU A 141 -36.10 0.85 -5.96
CA GLU A 141 -36.77 -0.46 -6.11
C GLU A 141 -35.80 -1.67 -6.18
N LYS A 142 -34.54 -1.47 -6.62
CA LYS A 142 -33.53 -2.54 -6.67
C LYS A 142 -32.10 -2.02 -6.58
N ILE A 143 -31.33 -2.55 -5.63
CA ILE A 143 -29.88 -2.34 -5.54
C ILE A 143 -29.17 -3.18 -6.61
N THR A 144 -28.26 -2.55 -7.37
CA THR A 144 -27.42 -3.24 -8.36
C THR A 144 -25.96 -3.27 -7.89
N HIS A 145 -25.18 -4.23 -8.38
CA HIS A 145 -23.74 -4.33 -8.08
C HIS A 145 -22.91 -3.12 -8.54
N ARG A 146 -23.49 -2.19 -9.32
CA ARG A 146 -22.85 -0.93 -9.72
C ARG A 146 -23.03 0.20 -8.70
N MET A 147 -23.99 0.08 -7.77
CA MET A 147 -24.32 1.10 -6.77
C MET A 147 -23.42 1.07 -5.52
N GLN A 148 -22.49 0.12 -5.43
CA GLN A 148 -21.51 0.01 -4.34
C GLN A 148 -20.26 0.87 -4.57
N TYR A 149 -19.67 1.36 -3.48
CA TYR A 149 -18.39 2.08 -3.51
C TYR A 149 -17.29 1.29 -4.21
N ASN A 150 -16.48 1.96 -5.02
CA ASN A 150 -15.33 1.36 -5.69
C ASN A 150 -14.02 1.94 -5.12
N ALA A 151 -12.88 1.40 -5.56
CA ALA A 151 -11.56 1.84 -5.12
C ALA A 151 -11.26 3.31 -5.42
N THR A 152 -11.83 3.88 -6.49
CA THR A 152 -11.59 5.26 -6.88
C THR A 152 -12.46 6.25 -6.11
N SER A 153 -13.68 5.85 -5.72
CA SER A 153 -14.61 6.61 -4.88
C SER A 153 -14.15 6.63 -3.43
N PHE A 154 -13.72 5.49 -2.86
CA PHE A 154 -13.19 5.43 -1.50
C PHE A 154 -11.99 6.36 -1.30
N SER A 155 -11.08 6.38 -2.27
CA SER A 155 -9.88 7.25 -2.23
C SER A 155 -10.14 8.70 -2.66
N MET A 156 -11.37 9.11 -2.94
CA MET A 156 -11.67 10.46 -3.41
C MET A 156 -11.25 11.56 -2.43
N PRO A 157 -11.50 11.48 -1.10
CA PRO A 157 -11.09 12.52 -0.17
C PRO A 157 -9.57 12.68 -0.10
N ILE A 158 -8.86 11.55 0.01
CA ILE A 158 -7.39 11.52 0.01
C ILE A 158 -6.84 12.12 -1.29
N ARG A 159 -7.43 11.76 -2.44
CA ARG A 159 -7.06 12.31 -3.75
C ARG A 159 -7.27 13.82 -3.84
N LYS A 160 -8.32 14.36 -3.23
CA LYS A 160 -8.55 15.82 -3.20
C LYS A 160 -7.51 16.53 -2.32
N ILE A 161 -7.24 16.01 -1.13
CA ILE A 161 -6.26 16.58 -0.18
C ILE A 161 -4.86 16.57 -0.80
N PHE A 162 -4.42 15.42 -1.33
CA PHE A 162 -3.09 15.26 -1.94
C PHE A 162 -3.08 15.58 -3.44
N GLY A 163 -4.12 16.25 -3.94
CA GLY A 163 -4.30 16.48 -5.37
C GLY A 163 -3.19 17.31 -6.00
N PHE A 164 -2.51 18.15 -5.22
CA PHE A 164 -1.40 18.99 -5.70
C PHE A 164 -0.19 18.18 -6.19
N LEU A 165 0.04 16.98 -5.62
CA LEU A 165 1.13 16.07 -6.01
C LEU A 165 0.85 15.35 -7.34
N PHE A 166 -0.40 15.28 -7.76
CA PHE A 166 -0.83 14.55 -8.94
C PHE A 166 -1.37 15.49 -10.02
N ASN A 167 -1.40 15.02 -11.27
CA ASN A 167 -2.15 15.66 -12.34
C ASN A 167 -3.45 14.87 -12.55
N ILE A 168 -4.51 15.33 -11.87
CA ILE A 168 -5.82 14.68 -11.86
C ILE A 168 -6.72 15.36 -12.89
N ARG A 169 -7.25 14.57 -13.82
CA ARG A 169 -8.28 15.01 -14.77
C ARG A 169 -9.53 14.18 -14.57
N GLU A 170 -10.61 14.84 -14.17
CA GLU A 170 -11.92 14.25 -13.92
C GLU A 170 -12.92 14.82 -14.93
N GLN A 171 -13.63 13.93 -15.62
CA GLN A 171 -14.64 14.29 -16.62
C GLN A 171 -15.93 13.54 -16.33
N VAL A 172 -17.01 14.28 -16.19
CA VAL A 172 -18.37 13.74 -15.99
C VAL A 172 -19.21 14.18 -17.19
N ARG A 173 -19.83 13.22 -17.87
CA ARG A 173 -20.81 13.49 -18.93
C ARG A 173 -22.13 12.82 -18.57
N LEU A 174 -23.19 13.61 -18.53
CA LEU A 174 -24.54 13.15 -18.26
C LEU A 174 -25.28 13.05 -19.59
N SER A 175 -25.91 11.91 -19.85
CA SER A 175 -26.89 11.78 -20.92
C SER A 175 -28.24 12.22 -20.35
N ILE A 176 -28.66 13.43 -20.74
CA ILE A 176 -29.95 14.00 -20.32
C ILE A 176 -31.08 13.13 -20.85
N SER A 177 -32.04 12.80 -19.99
CA SER A 177 -33.24 12.06 -20.39
C SER A 177 -34.24 13.00 -21.07
N THR A 178 -34.98 12.50 -22.05
CA THR A 178 -36.07 13.23 -22.71
C THR A 178 -37.28 13.44 -21.80
N ARG A 179 -37.42 12.69 -20.69
CA ARG A 179 -38.54 12.83 -19.76
C ARG A 179 -38.34 13.91 -18.71
N HIS A 180 -37.15 14.03 -18.12
CA HIS A 180 -36.90 15.01 -17.07
C HIS A 180 -35.39 15.30 -16.92
N PRO A 181 -34.97 16.59 -16.87
CA PRO A 181 -33.56 16.96 -16.78
C PRO A 181 -32.87 16.47 -15.49
N SER A 182 -33.62 16.31 -14.40
CA SER A 182 -33.07 15.83 -13.11
C SER A 182 -32.79 14.32 -13.04
N PHE A 183 -33.25 13.53 -14.03
CA PHE A 183 -33.06 12.08 -14.05
C PHE A 183 -32.29 11.67 -15.32
N PRO A 184 -30.95 11.80 -15.33
CA PRO A 184 -30.15 11.43 -16.49
C PRO A 184 -30.24 9.92 -16.75
N ASN A 185 -30.38 9.53 -18.01
CA ASN A 185 -30.47 8.11 -18.39
C ASN A 185 -29.13 7.38 -18.20
N ARG A 186 -28.00 8.07 -18.40
CA ARG A 186 -26.65 7.49 -18.27
C ARG A 186 -25.66 8.50 -17.71
N LEU A 187 -24.74 8.03 -16.87
CA LEU A 187 -23.61 8.79 -16.35
C LEU A 187 -22.31 8.16 -16.86
N TYR A 188 -21.52 8.96 -17.58
CA TYR A 188 -20.18 8.58 -18.03
C TYR A 188 -19.15 9.29 -17.16
N TYR A 189 -18.39 8.49 -16.41
CA TYR A 189 -17.34 8.98 -15.52
C TYR A 189 -15.97 8.55 -16.06
N ARG A 190 -15.09 9.52 -16.30
CA ARG A 190 -13.69 9.26 -16.70
C ARG A 190 -12.75 9.98 -15.73
N LEU A 191 -11.88 9.20 -15.09
CA LEU A 191 -10.85 9.70 -14.19
C LEU A 191 -9.48 9.28 -14.70
N ARG A 192 -8.59 10.25 -14.90
CA ARG A 192 -7.19 10.02 -15.25
C ARG A 192 -6.30 10.64 -14.19
N ILE A 193 -5.50 9.81 -13.53
CA ILE A 193 -4.52 10.23 -12.53
C ILE A 193 -3.14 10.01 -13.13
N ARG A 194 -2.31 11.05 -13.17
CA ARG A 194 -0.91 10.96 -13.58
C ARG A 194 -0.02 11.51 -12.49
N ASP A 195 1.16 10.91 -12.34
CA ASP A 195 2.19 11.44 -11.46
C ASP A 195 2.82 12.71 -12.07
N ARG A 196 2.96 13.76 -11.26
CA ARG A 196 3.65 15.00 -11.62
C ARG A 196 5.17 14.77 -11.65
N PHE A 197 5.71 14.03 -10.67
CA PHE A 197 7.14 13.77 -10.54
C PHE A 197 7.69 12.96 -11.70
N TRP A 198 6.91 11.99 -12.21
CA TRP A 198 7.24 11.29 -13.44
C TRP A 198 7.55 12.24 -14.60
N GLY A 199 6.72 13.26 -14.80
CA GLY A 199 6.90 14.23 -15.87
C GLY A 199 8.08 15.17 -15.67
N TRP A 200 8.41 15.51 -14.42
CA TRP A 200 9.44 16.51 -14.09
C TRP A 200 10.82 15.92 -13.86
N ILE A 201 10.93 14.68 -13.39
CA ILE A 201 12.18 14.05 -12.98
C ILE A 201 12.49 12.85 -13.86
N TYR A 202 11.62 11.83 -13.83
CA TYR A 202 11.92 10.55 -14.49
C TYR A 202 11.96 10.67 -16.01
N LYS A 203 10.99 11.38 -16.60
CA LYS A 203 10.92 11.57 -18.05
C LYS A 203 12.17 12.30 -18.60
N PRO A 204 12.57 13.47 -18.09
CA PRO A 204 13.78 14.14 -18.60
C PRO A 204 15.04 13.31 -18.37
N ILE A 205 15.20 12.64 -17.22
CA ILE A 205 16.37 11.77 -16.98
C ILE A 205 16.42 10.63 -18.00
N SER A 206 15.28 9.98 -18.27
CA SER A 206 15.17 8.93 -19.28
C SER A 206 15.51 9.46 -20.68
N GLU A 207 14.94 10.60 -21.07
CA GLU A 207 15.19 11.21 -22.38
C GLU A 207 16.65 11.66 -22.54
N SER A 208 17.25 12.21 -21.48
CA SER A 208 18.68 12.56 -21.42
C SER A 208 19.56 11.33 -21.53
N SER A 209 19.25 10.24 -20.82
CA SER A 209 19.98 8.97 -20.92
C SER A 209 19.96 8.43 -22.35
N TYR A 210 18.78 8.39 -22.98
CA TYR A 210 18.66 8.00 -24.39
C TYR A 210 19.39 8.97 -25.33
N TRP A 211 19.40 10.27 -25.03
CA TRP A 211 20.14 11.25 -25.82
C TRP A 211 21.65 11.02 -25.75
N ILE A 212 22.20 10.78 -24.55
CA ILE A 212 23.61 10.46 -24.34
C ILE A 212 23.96 9.15 -25.05
N SER A 213 23.15 8.10 -24.88
CA SER A 213 23.36 6.81 -25.54
C SER A 213 23.42 6.94 -27.07
N ARG A 214 22.52 7.73 -27.69
CA ARG A 214 22.57 8.01 -29.12
C ARG A 214 23.83 8.77 -29.55
N LYS A 215 24.37 9.65 -28.70
CA LYS A 215 25.62 10.37 -28.98
C LYS A 215 26.83 9.42 -28.93
N PHE A 216 26.90 8.54 -27.92
CA PHE A 216 27.93 7.50 -27.87
C PHE A 216 27.83 6.52 -29.04
N GLY A 217 26.63 6.11 -29.44
CA GLY A 217 26.44 5.28 -30.63
C GLY A 217 26.95 5.93 -31.92
N ARG A 218 26.96 7.27 -32.00
CA ARG A 218 27.58 7.98 -33.15
C ARG A 218 29.10 7.99 -33.12
N LEU A 219 29.74 7.79 -31.97
CA LEU A 219 31.20 7.67 -31.90
C LEU A 219 31.69 6.33 -32.48
N GLN A 220 30.79 5.33 -32.57
CA GLN A 220 31.06 4.04 -33.21
C GLN A 220 30.82 4.09 -34.73
N GLN A 221 31.46 5.03 -35.42
CA GLN A 221 31.29 5.26 -36.87
C GLN A 221 31.95 4.20 -37.78
N GLY A 222 32.58 3.16 -37.23
CA GLY A 222 33.12 2.03 -37.99
C GLY A 222 34.46 2.28 -38.69
N TYR A 223 34.97 3.51 -38.71
CA TYR A 223 36.28 3.83 -39.28
C TYR A 223 37.41 3.55 -38.29
N ILE A 224 38.35 2.68 -38.68
CA ILE A 224 39.48 2.22 -37.85
C ILE A 224 40.34 3.39 -37.35
N HIS A 225 40.56 4.40 -38.19
CA HIS A 225 41.41 5.55 -37.89
C HIS A 225 40.91 6.37 -36.67
N ILE A 226 39.59 6.44 -36.49
CA ILE A 226 38.98 7.19 -35.36
C ILE A 226 39.26 6.45 -34.03
N TYR A 227 39.21 5.12 -34.04
CA TYR A 227 39.51 4.31 -32.84
C TYR A 227 40.98 4.41 -32.42
N LEU A 228 41.91 4.48 -33.39
CA LEU A 228 43.33 4.68 -33.09
C LEU A 228 43.60 6.02 -32.43
N ILE A 229 42.94 7.09 -32.89
CA ILE A 229 43.03 8.42 -32.25
C ILE A 229 42.47 8.38 -30.82
N TYR A 230 41.32 7.73 -30.59
CA TYR A 230 40.79 7.57 -29.24
C TYR A 230 41.75 6.84 -28.32
N SER A 231 42.36 5.74 -28.77
CA SER A 231 43.33 4.96 -28.00
C SER A 231 44.57 5.79 -27.64
N PHE A 232 45.13 6.53 -28.60
CA PHE A 232 46.28 7.39 -28.38
C PHE A 232 45.98 8.50 -27.36
N ILE A 233 44.82 9.16 -27.47
CA ILE A 233 44.39 10.19 -26.52
C ILE A 233 44.19 9.59 -25.12
N THR A 234 43.54 8.43 -24.99
CA THR A 234 43.36 7.80 -23.67
C THR A 234 44.68 7.43 -23.02
N ILE A 235 45.69 6.99 -23.79
CA ILE A 235 47.03 6.71 -23.26
C ILE A 235 47.69 7.98 -22.73
N ILE A 236 47.62 9.10 -23.45
CA ILE A 236 48.17 10.38 -22.99
C ILE A 236 47.49 10.83 -21.69
N ILE A 237 46.15 10.77 -21.63
CA ILE A 237 45.40 11.17 -20.43
C ILE A 237 45.76 10.29 -19.23
N LEU A 238 45.82 8.97 -19.42
CA LEU A 238 46.24 8.03 -18.38
C LEU A 238 47.68 8.31 -17.91
N LEU A 239 48.59 8.63 -18.83
CA LEU A 239 49.98 8.95 -18.48
C LEU A 239 50.10 10.24 -17.66
N ILE A 240 49.25 11.24 -17.93
CA ILE A 240 49.20 12.48 -17.15
C ILE A 240 48.63 12.23 -15.75
N PHE A 241 47.62 11.37 -15.63
CA PHE A 241 46.97 11.05 -14.34
C PHE A 241 47.71 10.00 -13.49
N ALA A 242 48.51 9.14 -14.12
CA ALA A 242 49.31 8.11 -13.45
C ALA A 242 50.71 8.58 -13.06
N ARG A 243 51.04 9.85 -13.34
CA ARG A 243 52.23 10.53 -12.86
C ARG A 243 51.93 11.27 -11.55
#